data_AF-A0AAD2EG15-F1
#
_entry.id   AF-A0AAD2EG15-F1
#
_cell.length_a   1.000
_cell.length_b   1.000
_cell.length_c   1.000
_cell.angle_alpha   90.00
_cell.angle_beta   90.00
_cell.angle_gamma   90.00
#
_symmetry.space_group_name_H-M   'P 1'
#
loop_
_entity.id
_entity.type
_entity.pdbx_description
1 polymer ?
#
loop_
_entity_poly.entity_id
_entity_poly.type
_entity_poly.pdbx_seq_one_letter_code
_entity_poly.pdbx_strand_id
1 'polypeptide(L)'
;MPGGTIPMTFTDYSAKATVQGLNGNAPHFSIVSGQLPAGLTLNGDTGDISGTVTASAGMYNVTIRLTVSGYSGSLDTTCPIQVANYTLRYFGDNYTSVGKSSTLAPSRPSTSKPFGEAYTISNAAALPPGMSFDSATGRITGTPTTAGNYGYTTVTQYITFQGVVYTFSDPYVGVNVSM
;
A
#
# COMPACT_ATOMS: atom_id res chain seq x y z
N MET A 1 -7.89 15.94 36.28
CA MET A 1 -7.40 16.20 34.92
C MET A 1 -7.60 14.93 34.12
N PRO A 2 -8.48 14.85 33.11
CA PRO A 2 -8.65 13.62 32.36
C PRO A 2 -7.46 13.47 31.41
N GLY A 3 -6.52 12.60 31.78
CA GLY A 3 -5.43 12.14 30.93
C GLY A 3 -5.96 11.15 29.89
N GLY A 4 -6.67 11.66 28.90
CA GLY A 4 -7.15 10.86 27.77
C GLY A 4 -6.03 10.61 26.77
N THR A 5 -5.55 9.37 26.69
CA THR A 5 -4.77 8.92 25.52
C THR A 5 -5.74 8.81 24.34
N ILE A 6 -5.41 9.39 23.19
CA ILE A 6 -6.16 9.19 21.94
C ILE A 6 -5.53 7.98 21.23
N PRO A 7 -6.12 6.77 21.30
CA PRO A 7 -5.67 5.68 20.45
C PRO A 7 -6.02 6.01 19.00
N MET A 8 -4.99 6.17 18.16
CA MET A 8 -5.14 6.26 16.70
C MET A 8 -4.72 4.90 16.11
N THR A 9 -5.68 4.13 15.58
CA THR A 9 -5.39 2.91 14.81
C THR A 9 -5.31 3.25 13.32
N PHE A 10 -4.11 3.07 12.75
CA PHE A 10 -3.88 3.24 11.32
C PHE A 10 -4.43 2.02 10.57
N THR A 11 -5.51 2.23 9.83
CA THR A 11 -5.94 1.29 8.81
C THR A 11 -6.04 2.10 7.52
N ASP A 12 -4.97 2.04 6.72
CA ASP A 12 -4.85 2.59 5.37
C ASP A 12 -5.18 4.09 5.20
N TYR A 13 -4.16 4.94 5.40
CA TYR A 13 -4.08 6.39 5.10
C TYR A 13 -5.19 7.32 5.60
N SER A 14 -6.25 6.78 6.19
CA SER A 14 -7.22 7.50 7.01
C SER A 14 -6.98 7.15 8.48
N ALA A 15 -6.74 8.16 9.30
CA ALA A 15 -6.67 8.02 10.74
C ALA A 15 -7.88 8.73 11.33
N LYS A 16 -8.62 8.03 12.19
CA LYS A 16 -9.75 8.59 12.92
C LYS A 16 -9.33 8.87 14.36
N ALA A 17 -9.52 10.11 14.81
CA ALA A 17 -9.35 10.44 16.21
C ALA A 17 -10.56 9.92 17.01
N THR A 18 -10.31 9.23 18.12
CA THR A 18 -11.36 8.84 19.06
C THR A 18 -11.20 9.67 20.33
N VAL A 19 -12.11 10.61 20.57
CA VAL A 19 -12.07 11.47 21.77
C VAL A 19 -13.27 11.17 22.65
N GLN A 20 -13.02 10.93 23.94
CA GLN A 20 -14.05 10.66 24.94
C GLN A 20 -13.94 11.67 26.10
N GLY A 21 -15.02 11.81 26.88
CA GLY A 21 -15.01 12.64 28.08
C GLY A 21 -15.12 14.15 27.83
N LEU A 22 -15.62 14.58 26.66
CA LEU A 22 -15.78 15.99 26.31
C LEU A 22 -16.99 16.67 26.96
N ASN A 23 -17.88 15.90 27.60
CA ASN A 23 -19.13 16.38 28.23
C ASN A 23 -19.98 17.26 27.28
N GLY A 24 -20.03 16.89 25.99
CA GLY A 24 -20.79 17.63 24.97
C GLY A 24 -20.08 18.85 24.37
N ASN A 25 -18.86 19.19 24.81
CA ASN A 25 -18.10 20.30 24.24
C ASN A 25 -17.43 19.92 22.92
N ALA A 26 -17.38 20.86 21.98
CA ALA A 26 -16.77 20.65 20.67
C ALA A 26 -15.23 20.59 20.77
N PRO A 27 -14.59 19.53 20.27
CA PRO A 27 -13.15 19.48 20.12
C PRO A 27 -12.71 20.33 18.92
N HIS A 28 -11.47 20.78 18.95
CA HIS A 28 -10.80 21.42 17.83
C HIS A 28 -9.38 20.87 17.70
N PHE A 29 -9.02 20.45 16.50
CA PHE A 29 -7.75 19.83 16.14
C PHE A 29 -6.96 20.73 15.21
N SER A 30 -5.65 20.83 15.46
CA SER A 30 -4.75 21.64 14.64
C SER A 30 -3.37 21.00 14.57
N ILE A 31 -2.63 21.28 13.50
CA ILE A 31 -1.23 20.86 13.38
C ILE A 31 -0.35 21.91 14.05
N VAL A 32 0.51 21.49 14.97
CA VAL A 32 1.43 22.39 15.68
C VAL A 32 2.89 22.19 15.29
N SER A 33 3.23 21.03 14.73
CA SER A 33 4.57 20.74 14.20
C SER A 33 4.49 19.66 13.13
N GLY A 34 5.44 19.68 12.20
CA GLY A 34 5.46 18.79 11.04
C GLY A 34 4.44 19.17 9.97
N GLN A 35 4.34 18.34 8.94
CA GLN A 35 3.41 18.52 7.83
C GLN A 35 2.80 17.18 7.48
N LEU A 36 1.48 17.18 7.21
CA LEU A 36 0.85 16.02 6.60
C LEU A 36 1.49 15.75 5.24
N PRO A 37 1.62 14.48 4.84
CA PRO A 37 1.94 14.13 3.46
C PRO A 37 1.03 14.88 2.48
N ALA A 38 1.61 15.37 1.38
CA ALA A 38 0.86 16.06 0.33
C ALA A 38 -0.36 15.23 -0.09
N GLY A 39 -1.51 15.90 -0.20
CA GLY A 39 -2.79 15.29 -0.53
C GLY A 39 -3.60 14.75 0.66
N LEU A 40 -3.04 14.78 1.88
CA LEU A 40 -3.80 14.59 3.12
C LEU A 40 -4.19 15.92 3.77
N THR A 41 -5.32 15.92 4.45
CA THR A 41 -5.88 17.06 5.17
C THR A 41 -6.39 16.62 6.54
N LEU A 42 -6.26 17.48 7.55
CA LEU A 42 -6.83 17.29 8.88
C LEU A 42 -8.16 18.03 8.95
N ASN A 43 -9.24 17.33 9.32
CA ASN A 43 -10.49 17.95 9.71
C ASN A 43 -10.36 18.50 11.13
N GLY A 44 -10.50 19.82 11.29
CA GLY A 44 -10.34 20.51 12.57
C GLY A 44 -11.43 20.18 13.60
N ASP A 45 -12.60 19.70 13.19
CA ASP A 45 -13.72 19.42 14.11
C ASP A 45 -13.76 17.94 14.53
N THR A 46 -13.35 17.03 13.64
CA THR A 46 -13.41 15.59 13.90
C THR A 46 -12.05 14.98 14.22
N GLY A 47 -10.96 15.65 13.86
CA GLY A 47 -9.59 15.12 13.97
C GLY A 47 -9.27 14.06 12.91
N ASP A 48 -10.16 13.86 11.93
CA ASP A 48 -9.94 12.89 10.86
C ASP A 48 -8.87 13.40 9.88
N ILE A 49 -7.92 12.52 9.56
CA ILE A 49 -6.98 12.75 8.46
C ILE A 49 -7.50 12.02 7.23
N SER A 50 -7.74 12.75 6.15
CA SER A 50 -8.32 12.19 4.92
C SER A 50 -7.78 12.87 3.66
N GLY A 51 -7.95 12.21 2.52
CA GLY A 51 -7.50 12.66 1.21
C GLY A 51 -6.80 11.56 0.43
N THR A 52 -6.09 11.94 -0.62
CA THR A 52 -5.34 11.04 -1.48
C THR A 52 -3.88 11.41 -1.43
N VAL A 53 -3.03 10.54 -0.87
CA VAL A 53 -1.60 10.81 -0.74
C VAL A 53 -0.95 10.94 -2.11
N THR A 54 -0.29 12.08 -2.34
CA THR A 54 0.53 12.39 -3.53
C THR A 54 1.99 12.68 -3.15
N ALA A 55 2.29 12.70 -1.86
CA ALA A 55 3.65 12.84 -1.34
C ALA A 55 4.51 11.63 -1.68
N SER A 56 5.82 11.85 -1.73
CA SER A 56 6.81 10.78 -1.86
C SER A 56 6.82 9.85 -0.63
N ALA A 57 7.32 8.63 -0.81
CA ALA A 57 7.56 7.74 0.31
C ALA A 57 8.46 8.37 1.37
N GLY A 58 8.13 8.11 2.62
CA GLY A 58 8.86 8.65 3.76
C GLY A 58 8.06 8.54 5.04
N MET A 59 8.74 8.80 6.16
CA MET A 59 8.11 8.97 7.46
C MET A 59 7.82 10.44 7.69
N TYR A 60 6.56 10.76 7.97
CA TYR A 60 6.08 12.09 8.27
C TYR A 60 5.64 12.13 9.74
N ASN A 61 6.41 12.82 10.59
CA ASN A 61 6.04 13.00 12.00
C ASN A 61 5.23 14.29 12.12
N VAL A 62 3.95 14.16 12.45
CA VAL A 62 3.03 15.30 12.58
C VAL A 62 2.55 15.39 14.01
N THR A 63 2.70 16.53 14.65
CA THR A 63 2.15 16.77 15.99
C THR A 63 0.82 17.47 15.85
N ILE A 64 -0.24 16.81 16.34
CA ILE A 64 -1.61 17.31 16.34
C ILE A 64 -1.96 17.75 17.76
N ARG A 65 -2.50 18.96 17.85
CA ARG A 65 -3.02 19.54 19.08
C ARG A 65 -4.54 19.41 19.11
N LEU A 66 -5.04 18.88 20.22
CA LEU A 66 -6.45 18.92 20.62
C LEU A 66 -6.66 20.05 21.63
N THR A 67 -7.66 20.88 21.35
CA THR A 67 -8.23 21.87 22.27
C THR A 67 -9.72 21.64 22.38
N VAL A 68 -10.33 21.98 23.52
CA VAL A 68 -11.78 21.81 23.72
C VAL A 68 -12.34 23.10 24.27
N SER A 69 -13.37 23.63 23.62
CA SER A 69 -14.03 24.85 24.09
C SER A 69 -14.55 24.66 25.52
N GLY A 70 -14.32 25.64 26.39
CA GLY A 70 -14.71 25.57 27.81
C GLY A 70 -13.71 24.85 28.72
N TYR A 71 -12.60 24.31 28.19
CA TYR A 71 -11.50 23.76 28.99
C TYR A 71 -10.24 24.61 28.85
N SER A 72 -9.49 24.74 29.94
CA SER A 72 -8.15 25.33 29.91
C SER A 72 -7.11 24.27 29.58
N GLY A 73 -6.26 24.53 28.58
CA GLY A 73 -5.14 23.66 28.21
C GLY A 73 -5.30 23.01 26.83
N SER A 74 -4.26 22.31 26.41
CA SER A 74 -4.21 21.58 25.14
C SER A 74 -3.50 20.25 25.31
N LEU A 75 -3.85 19.28 24.48
CA LEU A 75 -3.18 17.99 24.41
C LEU A 75 -2.48 17.85 23.06
N ASP A 76 -1.16 17.68 23.08
CA ASP A 76 -0.37 17.47 21.87
C ASP A 76 -0.02 15.99 21.74
N THR A 77 -0.21 15.44 20.54
CA THR A 77 0.13 14.05 20.23
C THR A 77 0.91 13.99 18.92
N THR A 78 2.03 13.27 18.92
CA THR A 78 2.80 13.01 17.70
C THR A 78 2.25 11.77 17.01
N CYS A 79 1.92 11.94 15.74
CA CYS A 79 1.32 10.96 14.85
C CYS A 79 2.33 10.66 13.73
N PRO A 80 3.07 9.54 13.79
CA PRO A 80 3.94 9.13 12.70
C PRO A 80 3.10 8.56 11.55
N ILE A 81 3.19 9.16 10.37
CA ILE A 81 2.53 8.73 9.15
C ILE A 81 3.59 8.18 8.20
N GLN A 82 3.50 6.89 7.89
CA GLN A 82 4.36 6.26 6.90
C GLN A 82 3.70 6.30 5.52
N VAL A 83 4.34 6.97 4.56
CA VAL A 83 4.01 6.86 3.15
C VAL A 83 4.93 5.83 2.52
N ALA A 84 4.36 4.78 1.94
CA ALA A 84 5.10 3.75 1.24
C ALA A 84 4.90 3.90 -0.28
N ASN A 85 6.01 3.97 -1.01
CA ASN A 85 5.99 3.81 -2.46
C ASN A 85 5.89 2.31 -2.71
N TYR A 86 4.80 1.90 -3.37
CA TYR A 86 4.69 0.53 -3.83
C TYR A 86 5.24 0.45 -5.26
N THR A 87 6.19 -0.46 -5.46
CA THR A 87 6.61 -0.89 -6.78
C THR A 87 6.29 -2.37 -6.88
N LEU A 88 5.54 -2.76 -7.90
CA LEU A 88 5.38 -4.17 -8.24
C LEU A 88 6.75 -4.72 -8.65
N ARG A 89 7.13 -5.85 -8.06
CA ARG A 89 8.36 -6.58 -8.41
C ARG A 89 8.09 -8.07 -8.36
N TYR A 90 8.64 -8.84 -9.29
CA TYR A 90 8.55 -10.30 -9.29
C TYR A 90 9.79 -10.94 -8.66
N PHE A 91 9.54 -11.95 -7.82
CA PHE A 91 10.57 -12.78 -7.20
C PHE A 91 10.23 -14.26 -7.46
N GLY A 92 11.27 -15.09 -7.58
CA GLY A 92 11.13 -16.52 -7.88
C GLY A 92 12.16 -17.02 -8.90
N ASP A 93 11.89 -18.19 -9.45
CA ASP A 93 12.80 -18.90 -10.37
C ASP A 93 12.75 -18.27 -11.77
N ASN A 94 13.48 -17.17 -11.94
CA ASN A 94 13.72 -16.57 -13.26
C ASN A 94 14.57 -17.47 -14.17
N TYR A 95 15.14 -18.53 -13.61
CA TYR A 95 15.90 -19.56 -14.30
C TYR A 95 15.44 -20.93 -13.80
N THR A 96 15.01 -21.79 -14.70
CA THR A 96 14.57 -23.15 -14.42
C THR A 96 15.04 -24.09 -15.53
N SER A 97 14.80 -25.39 -15.40
CA SER A 97 15.08 -26.39 -16.45
C SER A 97 13.80 -27.02 -16.99
N VAL A 98 13.89 -27.61 -18.17
CA VAL A 98 12.79 -28.40 -18.75
C VAL A 98 12.33 -29.47 -17.75
N GLY A 99 11.01 -29.58 -17.57
CA GLY A 99 10.40 -30.57 -16.67
C GLY A 99 10.44 -30.21 -15.18
N LYS A 100 11.01 -29.07 -14.79
CA LYS A 100 10.99 -28.59 -13.40
C LYS A 100 9.87 -27.58 -13.18
N SER A 101 9.07 -27.80 -12.15
CA SER A 101 8.06 -26.83 -11.72
C SER A 101 8.74 -25.54 -11.30
N SER A 102 8.27 -24.41 -11.81
CA SER A 102 8.75 -23.07 -11.47
C SER A 102 7.59 -22.20 -11.02
N THR A 103 7.88 -21.23 -10.16
CA THR A 103 6.93 -20.21 -9.75
C THR A 103 7.63 -18.86 -9.65
N LEU A 104 7.06 -17.88 -10.34
CA LEU A 104 7.34 -16.46 -10.18
C LEU A 104 6.11 -15.79 -9.59
N ALA A 105 6.31 -15.04 -8.51
CA ALA A 105 5.23 -14.37 -7.82
C ALA A 105 5.60 -12.91 -7.52
N PRO A 106 4.62 -12.00 -7.48
CA PRO A 106 4.88 -10.63 -7.08
C PRO A 106 5.28 -10.56 -5.60
N SER A 107 6.26 -9.72 -5.24
CA SER A 107 6.49 -9.37 -3.84
C SER A 107 5.28 -8.65 -3.30
N ARG A 108 4.74 -9.20 -2.21
CA ARG A 108 3.65 -8.59 -1.47
C ARG A 108 4.22 -7.90 -0.23
N PRO A 109 4.00 -6.60 0.00
CA PRO A 109 4.19 -6.03 1.32
C PRO A 109 3.22 -6.74 2.28
N SER A 110 3.75 -7.22 3.40
CA SER A 110 2.99 -7.92 4.43
C SER A 110 2.19 -6.92 5.28
N THR A 111 1.15 -6.32 4.73
CA THR A 111 0.15 -5.61 5.54
C THR A 111 -1.26 -5.93 5.02
N SER A 112 -1.77 -7.07 5.49
CA SER A 112 -3.17 -7.34 5.88
C SER A 112 -4.35 -7.11 4.94
N LYS A 113 -4.19 -6.73 3.67
CA LYS A 113 -5.26 -6.88 2.65
C LYS A 113 -4.76 -7.56 1.39
N PRO A 114 -5.63 -8.28 0.64
CA PRO A 114 -5.29 -8.74 -0.69
C PRO A 114 -5.14 -7.50 -1.59
N PHE A 115 -3.90 -7.06 -1.79
CA PHE A 115 -3.60 -6.09 -2.82
C PHE A 115 -3.68 -6.77 -4.19
N GLY A 116 -4.61 -6.30 -5.01
CA GLY A 116 -4.88 -6.72 -6.39
C GLY A 116 -6.28 -7.29 -6.56
N GLU A 117 -7.21 -6.47 -7.06
CA GLU A 117 -8.49 -6.98 -7.60
C GLU A 117 -8.28 -7.64 -8.98
N ALA A 118 -7.20 -7.27 -9.68
CA ALA A 118 -6.78 -7.89 -10.93
C ALA A 118 -5.30 -7.63 -11.26
N TYR A 119 -4.68 -8.59 -11.95
CA TYR A 119 -3.39 -8.45 -12.62
C TYR A 119 -3.54 -8.71 -14.12
N THR A 120 -2.72 -8.05 -14.93
CA THR A 120 -2.65 -8.27 -16.38
C THR A 120 -1.22 -8.49 -16.82
N ILE A 121 -1.03 -9.29 -17.87
CA ILE A 121 0.25 -9.57 -18.51
C ILE A 121 0.22 -9.01 -19.93
N SER A 122 1.21 -8.20 -20.30
CA SER A 122 1.22 -7.52 -21.60
C SER A 122 1.47 -8.46 -22.78
N ASN A 123 2.25 -9.53 -22.55
CA ASN A 123 2.56 -10.52 -23.58
C ASN A 123 2.67 -11.93 -22.98
N ALA A 124 1.54 -12.61 -22.82
CA ALA A 124 1.53 -13.98 -22.32
C ALA A 124 2.29 -14.98 -23.22
N ALA A 125 2.42 -14.69 -24.52
CA ALA A 125 3.18 -15.52 -25.45
C ALA A 125 4.70 -15.46 -25.22
N ALA A 126 5.17 -14.51 -24.42
CA ALA A 126 6.55 -14.49 -23.95
C ALA A 126 6.81 -15.48 -22.80
N LEU A 127 5.80 -16.19 -22.29
CA LEU A 127 6.02 -17.23 -21.28
C LEU A 127 6.50 -18.54 -21.94
N PRO A 128 7.39 -19.32 -21.29
CA PRO A 128 7.75 -20.64 -21.78
C PRO A 128 6.53 -21.56 -21.94
N PRO A 129 6.49 -22.44 -22.97
CA PRO A 129 5.47 -23.47 -23.08
C PRO A 129 5.40 -24.30 -21.80
N GLY A 130 4.19 -24.48 -21.25
CA GLY A 130 3.96 -25.17 -19.97
C GLY A 130 3.90 -24.25 -18.75
N MET A 131 4.13 -22.94 -18.92
CA MET A 131 3.88 -21.91 -17.91
C MET A 131 2.55 -21.18 -18.19
N SER A 132 1.88 -20.71 -17.14
CA SER A 132 0.64 -19.94 -17.22
C SER A 132 0.65 -18.78 -16.23
N PHE A 133 -0.18 -17.77 -16.50
CA PHE A 133 -0.35 -16.59 -15.65
C PHE A 133 -1.75 -16.59 -15.03
N ASP A 134 -1.82 -16.42 -13.71
CA ASP A 134 -3.06 -16.28 -12.95
C ASP A 134 -3.34 -14.79 -12.69
N SER A 135 -4.39 -14.24 -13.31
CA SER A 135 -4.78 -12.84 -13.18
C SER A 135 -5.34 -12.45 -11.81
N ALA A 136 -5.77 -13.41 -10.99
CA ALA A 136 -6.26 -13.14 -9.64
C ALA A 136 -5.10 -13.01 -8.64
N THR A 137 -4.06 -13.84 -8.79
CA THR A 137 -2.94 -13.86 -7.86
C THR A 137 -1.69 -13.14 -8.37
N GLY A 138 -1.63 -12.86 -9.67
CA GLY A 138 -0.43 -12.38 -10.37
C GLY A 138 0.65 -13.45 -10.52
N ARG A 139 0.39 -14.71 -10.16
CA ARG A 139 1.45 -15.73 -10.19
C ARG A 139 1.66 -16.26 -11.61
N ILE A 140 2.91 -16.50 -11.96
CA ILE A 140 3.31 -17.26 -13.14
C ILE A 140 3.80 -18.62 -12.64
N THR A 141 3.11 -19.70 -13.01
CA THR A 141 3.41 -21.06 -12.52
C THR A 141 3.35 -22.07 -13.65
N GLY A 142 4.01 -23.21 -13.46
CA GLY A 142 3.92 -24.34 -14.37
C GLY A 142 5.21 -25.11 -14.47
N THR A 143 5.30 -25.94 -15.50
CA THR A 143 6.46 -26.80 -15.77
C THR A 143 6.87 -26.59 -17.22
N PRO A 144 7.98 -25.88 -17.50
CA PRO A 144 8.40 -25.61 -18.86
C PRO A 144 8.73 -26.88 -19.62
N THR A 145 8.32 -26.95 -20.88
CA THR A 145 8.54 -28.12 -21.74
C THR A 145 9.60 -27.91 -22.81
N THR A 146 10.08 -26.67 -23.01
CA THR A 146 11.05 -26.34 -24.06
C THR A 146 12.08 -25.35 -23.53
N ALA A 147 13.36 -25.72 -23.67
CA ALA A 147 14.47 -24.85 -23.33
C ALA A 147 14.51 -23.61 -24.24
N GLY A 148 14.88 -22.47 -23.69
CA GLY A 148 14.89 -21.20 -24.42
C GLY A 148 15.11 -20.01 -23.50
N ASN A 149 15.58 -18.92 -24.11
CA ASN A 149 15.60 -17.60 -23.48
C ASN A 149 14.28 -16.93 -23.83
N TYR A 150 13.37 -16.85 -22.87
CA TYR A 150 12.09 -16.19 -23.08
C TYR A 150 12.23 -14.76 -22.56
N GLY A 151 11.96 -13.79 -23.44
CA GLY A 151 12.12 -12.37 -23.12
C GLY A 151 11.24 -11.90 -21.96
N TYR A 152 11.42 -10.64 -21.57
CA TYR A 152 10.60 -10.06 -20.52
C TYR A 152 9.21 -9.67 -21.03
N THR A 153 8.22 -9.83 -20.15
CA THR A 153 6.88 -9.26 -20.28
C THR A 153 6.65 -8.26 -19.14
N THR A 154 5.70 -7.36 -19.34
CA THR A 154 5.21 -6.51 -18.28
C THR A 154 4.04 -7.18 -17.56
N VAL A 155 4.08 -7.20 -16.23
CA VAL A 155 2.90 -7.48 -15.43
C VAL A 155 2.45 -6.20 -14.75
N THR A 156 1.14 -5.92 -14.79
CA THR A 156 0.53 -4.74 -14.17
C THR A 156 -0.54 -5.18 -13.17
N GLN A 157 -0.46 -4.65 -11.96
CA GLN A 157 -1.46 -4.80 -10.91
C GLN A 157 -2.35 -3.55 -10.86
N TYR A 158 -3.66 -3.78 -10.66
CA TYR A 158 -4.65 -2.74 -10.43
C TYR A 158 -5.21 -2.84 -9.02
N ILE A 159 -5.18 -1.73 -8.30
CA ILE A 159 -5.74 -1.61 -6.95
C ILE A 159 -6.73 -0.45 -6.94
N THR A 160 -7.97 -0.72 -6.56
CA THR A 160 -8.97 0.33 -6.36
C THR A 160 -9.01 0.70 -4.88
N PHE A 161 -8.81 1.98 -4.56
CA PHE A 161 -8.98 2.50 -3.21
C PHE A 161 -9.81 3.77 -3.25
N GLN A 162 -10.94 3.76 -2.54
CA GLN A 162 -11.89 4.89 -2.47
C GLN A 162 -12.33 5.39 -3.86
N GLY A 163 -12.52 4.48 -4.82
CA GLY A 163 -12.92 4.80 -6.19
C GLY A 163 -11.80 5.28 -7.12
N VAL A 164 -10.56 5.40 -6.63
CA VAL A 164 -9.38 5.71 -7.44
C VAL A 164 -8.63 4.43 -7.78
N VAL A 165 -8.27 4.25 -9.05
CA VAL A 165 -7.48 3.11 -9.53
C VAL A 165 -5.99 3.47 -9.52
N TYR A 166 -5.21 2.65 -8.83
CA TYR A 166 -3.76 2.71 -8.77
C TYR A 166 -3.17 1.57 -9.60
N THR A 167 -2.18 1.90 -10.42
CA THR A 167 -1.51 0.94 -11.31
C THR A 167 -0.05 0.79 -10.93
N PHE A 168 0.41 -0.46 -10.85
CA PHE A 168 1.80 -0.77 -10.55
C PHE A 168 2.29 -1.83 -11.53
N SER A 169 3.44 -1.59 -12.16
CA SER A 169 3.94 -2.47 -13.20
C SER A 169 5.38 -2.90 -12.94
N ASP A 170 5.67 -4.16 -13.24
CA ASP A 170 7.03 -4.66 -13.39
C ASP A 170 7.24 -5.01 -14.87
N PRO A 171 8.08 -4.26 -15.62
CA PRO A 171 8.32 -4.51 -17.03
C PRO A 171 9.34 -5.63 -17.31
N TYR A 172 9.98 -6.19 -16.28
CA TYR A 172 11.11 -7.13 -16.41
C TYR A 172 10.78 -8.52 -15.88
N VAL A 173 9.55 -9.00 -16.10
CA VAL A 173 9.11 -10.34 -15.66
C VAL A 173 9.41 -11.36 -16.75
N GLY A 174 10.23 -12.37 -16.50
CA GLY A 174 10.60 -13.37 -17.51
C GLY A 174 11.10 -14.68 -16.89
N VAL A 175 11.11 -15.75 -17.68
CA VAL A 175 11.58 -17.08 -17.26
C VAL A 175 12.53 -17.63 -18.30
N ASN A 176 13.76 -17.92 -17.92
CA ASN A 176 14.72 -18.62 -18.78
C ASN A 176 14.75 -20.10 -18.45
N VAL A 177 14.79 -20.93 -19.50
CA VAL A 177 14.69 -22.38 -19.37
C VAL A 177 15.93 -23.04 -19.96
N SER A 178 16.74 -23.67 -19.12
CA SER A 178 17.84 -24.56 -19.53
C SER A 178 17.33 -25.97 -19.82
N MET A 179 18.18 -26.81 -20.41
CA MET A 179 17.89 -28.24 -20.57
C MET A 179 17.72 -28.95 -19.22
#